data_AF-A0A1Q7ETC8-F1
#
_entry.id   AF-A0A1Q7ETC8-F1
#
_cell.length_a   1.000
_cell.length_b   1.000
_cell.length_c   1.000
_cell.angle_alpha   90.00
_cell.angle_beta   90.00
_cell.angle_gamma   90.00
#
_symmetry.space_group_name_H-M   'P 1'
#
loop_
_entity.id
_entity.type
_entity.pdbx_description
1 polymer ?
#
loop_
_entity_poly.entity_id
_entity_poly.type
_entity_poly.pdbx_seq_one_letter_code
_entity_poly.pdbx_strand_id
1 'polypeptide(L)'
;MTAAAGPRVPLATYRLQLGSDLTFDDAARVLDYLAALGVSDCYTSPFFETSAESSHGYDVSDHNRIRAELGGEAAFARFVEARRRHGLGLLIDVVPNHMGIAKNRNAWWLDVLEYGPASGYAHVFDIDWAPVKRELAGKVLQELLKSKEDGRVKLYVIRQALACRRARAALFREGDYRPLEVEGPLADHVCAFARLSGDTAALTVVPRLLARRGVEEPPLGHEYWGEETRLRVPPEAGSRFVNPLTGERVAAEAGALSLGRVFANFPVALLVRGE
;
A
#
# COMPACT_ATOMS: atom_id res chain seq x y z
N MET A 1 -11.73 -33.37 44.13
CA MET A 1 -10.70 -32.40 43.68
C MET A 1 -10.16 -32.91 42.35
N THR A 2 -10.65 -32.37 41.24
CA THR A 2 -10.08 -32.64 39.90
C THR A 2 -8.73 -31.93 39.84
N ALA A 3 -7.65 -32.69 39.69
CA ALA A 3 -6.33 -32.12 39.44
C ALA A 3 -6.43 -31.21 38.20
N ALA A 4 -5.99 -29.96 38.31
CA ALA A 4 -5.90 -29.06 37.18
C ALA A 4 -4.99 -29.72 36.13
N ALA A 5 -5.56 -30.12 35.00
CA ALA A 5 -4.80 -30.69 33.91
C ALA A 5 -3.76 -29.65 33.47
N GLY A 6 -2.48 -30.06 33.44
CA GLY A 6 -1.41 -29.23 32.91
C GLY A 6 -1.63 -28.86 31.44
N PRO A 7 -0.79 -27.99 30.87
CA PRO A 7 -0.89 -27.62 29.46
C PRO A 7 -0.85 -28.86 28.56
N ARG A 8 -1.72 -28.92 27.54
CA ARG A 8 -1.74 -30.01 26.56
C ARG A 8 -0.41 -30.06 25.82
N VAL A 9 0.25 -31.21 25.84
CA VAL A 9 1.46 -31.48 25.05
C VAL A 9 1.09 -32.43 23.91
N PRO A 10 1.23 -32.03 22.64
CA PRO A 10 0.98 -32.92 21.51
C PRO A 10 1.91 -34.14 21.54
N LEU A 11 1.37 -35.34 21.35
CA LEU A 11 2.12 -36.61 21.36
C LEU A 11 2.32 -37.18 19.95
N ALA A 12 1.27 -37.14 19.13
CA ALA A 12 1.28 -37.61 17.74
C ALA A 12 0.38 -36.69 16.89
N THR A 13 0.99 -35.99 15.94
CA THR A 13 0.28 -35.02 15.10
C THR A 13 -0.02 -35.58 13.73
N TYR A 14 -1.22 -35.31 13.20
CA TYR A 14 -1.56 -35.62 11.81
C TYR A 14 -1.89 -34.34 11.03
N ARG A 15 -1.22 -34.11 9.90
CA ARG A 15 -1.42 -32.91 9.08
C ARG A 15 -2.65 -33.05 8.18
N LEU A 16 -3.62 -32.17 8.37
CA LEU A 16 -4.78 -31.99 7.52
C LEU A 16 -4.53 -30.76 6.64
N GLN A 17 -4.23 -31.00 5.35
CA GLN A 17 -3.98 -29.93 4.40
C GLN A 17 -5.31 -29.40 3.86
N LEU A 18 -5.84 -28.36 4.49
CA LEU A 18 -7.15 -27.79 4.16
C LEU A 18 -7.11 -27.02 2.82
N GLY A 19 -8.14 -27.22 1.99
CA GLY A 19 -8.33 -26.59 0.68
C GLY A 19 -9.64 -27.02 0.03
N SER A 20 -9.83 -26.73 -1.26
CA SER A 20 -11.00 -27.17 -2.05
C SER A 20 -11.31 -28.66 -1.91
N ASP A 21 -10.25 -29.47 -1.82
CA ASP A 21 -10.34 -30.93 -1.86
C ASP A 21 -10.48 -31.56 -0.45
N LEU A 22 -10.31 -30.75 0.60
CA LEU A 22 -10.40 -31.17 1.99
C LEU A 22 -10.89 -30.00 2.86
N THR A 23 -12.21 -29.87 2.99
CA THR A 23 -12.83 -28.84 3.83
C THR A 23 -12.84 -29.23 5.32
N PHE A 24 -13.34 -28.35 6.20
CA PHE A 24 -13.54 -28.70 7.61
C PHE A 24 -14.53 -29.85 7.81
N ASP A 25 -15.58 -29.93 6.98
CA ASP A 25 -16.55 -31.02 7.07
C ASP A 25 -15.95 -32.35 6.59
N ASP A 26 -15.09 -32.32 5.57
CA ASP A 26 -14.37 -33.52 5.11
C ASP A 26 -13.34 -33.98 6.16
N ALA A 27 -12.60 -33.03 6.73
CA ALA A 27 -11.68 -33.28 7.84
C ALA A 27 -12.39 -33.88 9.05
N ALA A 28 -13.63 -33.46 9.35
CA ALA A 28 -14.40 -34.02 10.45
C ALA A 28 -14.73 -35.50 10.25
N ARG A 29 -14.91 -35.98 9.00
CA ARG A 29 -15.26 -37.37 8.70
C ARG A 29 -14.13 -38.37 8.97
N VAL A 30 -12.88 -37.90 9.01
CA VAL A 30 -11.72 -38.79 9.23
C VAL A 30 -11.30 -38.85 10.71
N LEU A 31 -11.92 -38.08 11.60
CA LEU A 31 -11.50 -37.97 13.00
C LEU A 31 -11.62 -39.27 13.79
N ASP A 32 -12.65 -40.07 13.53
CA ASP A 32 -12.81 -41.41 14.12
C ASP A 32 -11.60 -42.30 13.81
N TYR A 33 -11.18 -42.31 12.54
CA TYR A 33 -10.03 -43.07 12.08
C TYR A 33 -8.72 -42.57 12.70
N LEU A 34 -8.53 -41.24 12.73
CA LEU A 34 -7.32 -40.65 13.33
C LEU A 34 -7.24 -40.93 14.83
N ALA A 35 -8.37 -40.86 15.55
CA ALA A 35 -8.44 -41.21 16.97
C ALA A 35 -8.11 -42.69 17.20
N ALA A 36 -8.65 -43.60 16.38
CA ALA A 36 -8.35 -45.03 16.45
C ALA A 36 -6.86 -45.34 16.16
N LEU A 37 -6.23 -44.55 15.29
CA LEU A 37 -4.80 -44.64 14.99
C LEU A 37 -3.91 -44.14 16.15
N GLY A 38 -4.48 -43.50 17.17
CA GLY A 38 -3.75 -42.93 18.29
C GLY A 38 -3.16 -41.55 18.02
N VAL A 39 -3.64 -40.85 16.98
CA VAL A 39 -3.32 -39.43 16.78
C VAL A 39 -3.82 -38.66 18.00
N SER A 40 -2.99 -37.77 18.53
CA SER A 40 -3.38 -36.92 19.65
C SER A 40 -3.87 -35.56 19.16
N ASP A 41 -3.29 -35.00 18.09
CA ASP A 41 -3.54 -33.63 17.65
C ASP A 41 -3.64 -33.53 16.12
N CYS A 42 -4.68 -32.86 15.62
CA CYS A 42 -4.76 -32.44 14.23
C CYS A 42 -3.84 -31.23 14.04
N TYR A 43 -3.10 -31.20 12.93
CA TYR A 43 -2.26 -30.08 12.53
C TYR A 43 -2.76 -29.50 11.20
N THR A 44 -3.08 -28.21 11.14
CA THR A 44 -3.56 -27.55 9.92
C THR A 44 -2.63 -26.42 9.50
N SER A 45 -2.55 -26.15 8.19
CA SER A 45 -2.08 -24.86 7.68
C SER A 45 -3.02 -23.72 8.13
N PRO A 46 -2.66 -22.44 7.93
CA PRO A 46 -3.59 -21.36 8.21
C PRO A 46 -4.81 -21.49 7.29
N PHE A 47 -5.97 -21.13 7.83
CA PHE A 47 -7.27 -21.27 7.15
C PHE A 47 -8.03 -19.94 7.05
N PHE A 48 -7.33 -18.83 7.29
CA PHE A 48 -7.84 -17.48 7.12
C PHE A 48 -7.89 -17.06 5.65
N GLU A 49 -8.66 -16.02 5.33
CA GLU A 49 -8.83 -15.51 3.96
C GLU A 49 -7.49 -15.22 3.29
N THR A 50 -7.38 -15.60 2.02
CA THR A 50 -6.14 -15.56 1.22
C THR A 50 -6.23 -14.61 0.05
N SER A 51 -5.09 -14.19 -0.47
CA SER A 51 -5.05 -13.31 -1.66
C SER A 51 -5.43 -14.03 -2.96
N ALA A 52 -5.20 -15.35 -3.03
CA ALA A 52 -5.64 -16.22 -4.12
C ALA A 52 -6.93 -17.00 -3.78
N GLU A 53 -7.70 -17.36 -4.81
CA GLU A 53 -8.90 -18.20 -4.72
C GLU A 53 -8.56 -19.68 -4.54
N SER A 54 -7.37 -20.11 -4.96
CA SER A 54 -6.80 -21.43 -4.66
C SER A 54 -5.50 -21.19 -3.92
N SER A 55 -5.47 -21.59 -2.64
CA SER A 55 -4.32 -21.33 -1.78
C SER A 55 -4.06 -22.47 -0.80
N HIS A 56 -2.78 -22.77 -0.62
CA HIS A 56 -2.27 -23.67 0.41
C HIS A 56 -2.32 -23.09 1.84
N GLY A 57 -2.77 -21.83 2.01
CA GLY A 57 -3.09 -21.20 3.28
C GLY A 57 -2.07 -20.17 3.80
N TYR A 58 -0.96 -19.91 3.09
CA TYR A 58 0.15 -19.11 3.62
C TYR A 58 0.18 -17.65 3.09
N ASP A 59 -0.66 -17.32 2.13
CA ASP A 59 -0.83 -15.96 1.58
C ASP A 59 -2.04 -15.25 2.21
N VAL A 60 -2.12 -15.26 3.54
CA VAL A 60 -3.24 -14.69 4.29
C VAL A 60 -3.38 -13.18 4.00
N SER A 61 -4.57 -12.77 3.59
CA SER A 61 -4.94 -11.39 3.29
C SER A 61 -5.82 -10.75 4.38
N ASP A 62 -6.58 -11.56 5.14
CA ASP A 62 -7.39 -11.12 6.28
C ASP A 62 -7.44 -12.18 7.37
N HIS A 63 -6.80 -11.87 8.51
CA HIS A 63 -6.70 -12.75 9.68
C HIS A 63 -8.00 -12.82 10.50
N ASN A 64 -9.01 -12.01 10.19
CA ASN A 64 -10.27 -11.98 10.94
C ASN A 64 -11.36 -12.86 10.32
N ARG A 65 -11.05 -13.55 9.22
CA ARG A 65 -12.06 -14.30 8.46
C ARG A 65 -11.53 -15.67 8.08
N ILE A 66 -12.28 -16.72 8.44
CA ILE A 66 -12.05 -18.07 7.92
C ILE A 66 -12.54 -18.15 6.47
N ARG A 67 -11.76 -18.81 5.61
CA ARG A 67 -12.08 -18.97 4.18
C ARG A 67 -13.46 -19.57 3.96
N ALA A 68 -14.26 -18.90 3.13
CA ALA A 68 -15.58 -19.38 2.74
C ALA A 68 -15.52 -20.74 2.03
N GLU A 69 -14.47 -20.98 1.22
CA GLU A 69 -14.21 -22.24 0.51
C GLU A 69 -14.12 -23.46 1.44
N LEU A 70 -13.64 -23.26 2.67
CA LEU A 70 -13.56 -24.33 3.68
C LEU A 70 -14.88 -24.56 4.43
N GLY A 71 -15.94 -23.80 4.08
CA GLY A 71 -17.23 -23.77 4.77
C GLY A 71 -17.34 -22.71 5.87
N GLY A 72 -16.32 -21.85 6.02
CA GLY A 72 -16.32 -20.71 6.95
C GLY A 72 -16.39 -21.08 8.44
N GLU A 73 -16.73 -20.09 9.27
CA GLU A 73 -16.86 -20.22 10.74
C GLU A 73 -17.79 -21.35 11.17
N ALA A 74 -18.90 -21.55 10.45
CA ALA A 74 -19.87 -22.59 10.77
C ALA A 74 -19.30 -24.00 10.60
N ALA A 75 -18.54 -24.25 9.53
CA ALA A 75 -17.88 -25.54 9.32
C ALA A 75 -16.72 -25.75 10.29
N PHE A 76 -15.95 -24.69 10.58
CA PHE A 76 -14.92 -24.73 11.62
C PHE A 76 -15.49 -25.11 13.00
N ALA A 77 -16.63 -24.53 13.40
CA ALA A 77 -17.29 -24.87 14.65
C ALA A 77 -17.71 -26.35 14.72
N ARG A 78 -18.23 -26.91 13.62
CA ARG A 78 -18.56 -28.35 13.53
C ARG A 78 -17.32 -29.22 13.65
N PHE A 79 -16.23 -28.87 12.97
CA PHE A 79 -14.96 -29.57 13.07
C PHE A 79 -14.39 -29.55 14.50
N VAL A 80 -14.44 -28.40 15.18
CA VAL A 80 -14.01 -28.26 16.58
C VAL A 80 -14.82 -29.15 17.51
N GLU A 81 -16.14 -29.18 17.34
CA GLU A 81 -17.03 -30.03 18.14
C GLU A 81 -16.76 -31.52 17.91
N ALA A 82 -16.65 -31.95 16.64
CA ALA A 82 -16.33 -33.33 16.29
C ALA A 82 -14.98 -33.75 16.90
N ARG A 83 -13.94 -32.92 16.74
CA ARG A 83 -12.61 -33.15 17.32
C ARG A 83 -12.64 -33.33 18.84
N ARG A 84 -13.41 -32.49 19.54
CA ARG A 84 -13.53 -32.55 21.01
C ARG A 84 -14.13 -33.86 21.49
N ARG A 85 -15.07 -34.45 20.77
CA ARG A 85 -15.67 -35.76 21.11
C ARG A 85 -14.63 -36.89 21.13
N HIS A 86 -13.57 -36.77 20.33
CA HIS A 86 -12.46 -37.73 20.29
C HIS A 86 -11.29 -37.35 21.21
N GLY A 87 -11.37 -36.24 21.96
CA GLY A 87 -10.25 -35.75 22.76
C GLY A 87 -9.04 -35.29 21.94
N LEU A 88 -9.18 -35.20 20.61
CA LEU A 88 -8.13 -34.76 19.68
C LEU A 88 -7.81 -33.29 19.92
N GLY A 89 -6.56 -32.90 19.68
CA GLY A 89 -5.98 -31.55 19.81
C GLY A 89 -5.94 -30.80 18.48
N LEU A 90 -5.69 -29.49 18.48
CA LEU A 90 -5.56 -28.71 17.23
C LEU A 90 -4.33 -27.80 17.32
N LEU A 91 -3.42 -28.01 16.38
CA LEU A 91 -2.28 -27.16 16.11
C LEU A 91 -2.54 -26.43 14.79
N ILE A 92 -2.28 -25.13 14.78
CA ILE A 92 -2.47 -24.28 13.61
C ILE A 92 -1.12 -23.66 13.30
N ASP A 93 -0.67 -23.78 12.06
CA ASP A 93 0.54 -23.08 11.60
C ASP A 93 0.30 -21.56 11.60
N VAL A 94 1.32 -20.78 11.94
CA VAL A 94 1.24 -19.30 11.97
C VAL A 94 2.46 -18.74 11.26
N VAL A 95 2.21 -17.86 10.29
CA VAL A 95 3.25 -17.23 9.46
C VAL A 95 3.21 -15.71 9.70
N PRO A 96 3.81 -15.20 10.79
CA PRO A 96 3.59 -13.82 11.22
C PRO A 96 4.30 -12.78 10.33
N ASN A 97 5.27 -13.21 9.52
CA ASN A 97 6.12 -12.32 8.72
C ASN A 97 5.77 -12.33 7.21
N HIS A 98 4.57 -12.84 6.84
CA HIS A 98 4.16 -12.91 5.44
C HIS A 98 2.64 -12.69 5.32
N MET A 99 2.24 -11.76 4.45
CA MET A 99 0.84 -11.53 4.09
C MET A 99 0.68 -11.57 2.58
N GLY A 100 -0.43 -12.13 2.11
CA GLY A 100 -0.79 -12.09 0.70
C GLY A 100 -1.19 -10.66 0.31
N ILE A 101 -0.53 -10.09 -0.70
CA ILE A 101 -0.82 -8.74 -1.23
C ILE A 101 -1.43 -8.76 -2.64
N ALA A 102 -1.58 -9.95 -3.23
CA ALA A 102 -2.10 -10.11 -4.58
C ALA A 102 -3.60 -9.76 -4.68
N LYS A 103 -4.03 -9.47 -5.91
CA LYS A 103 -5.43 -9.22 -6.30
C LYS A 103 -6.16 -8.17 -5.43
N ASN A 104 -5.43 -7.24 -4.80
CA ASN A 104 -6.01 -6.19 -3.97
C ASN A 104 -6.94 -6.71 -2.85
N ARG A 105 -6.70 -7.90 -2.29
CA ARG A 105 -7.56 -8.46 -1.21
C ARG A 105 -7.11 -8.09 0.20
N ASN A 106 -5.90 -7.55 0.35
CA ASN A 106 -5.33 -7.17 1.63
C ASN A 106 -5.60 -5.68 1.91
N ALA A 107 -6.59 -5.41 2.77
CA ALA A 107 -7.01 -4.05 3.08
C ALA A 107 -5.88 -3.21 3.71
N TRP A 108 -5.01 -3.80 4.52
CA TRP A 108 -3.87 -3.09 5.11
C TRP A 108 -2.86 -2.67 4.06
N TRP A 109 -2.57 -3.56 3.10
CA TRP A 109 -1.70 -3.23 1.98
C TRP A 109 -2.31 -2.17 1.08
N LEU A 110 -3.61 -2.24 0.79
CA LEU A 110 -4.29 -1.20 0.00
C LEU A 110 -4.24 0.17 0.69
N ASP A 111 -4.42 0.21 2.00
CA ASP A 111 -4.30 1.43 2.82
C ASP A 111 -2.86 2.00 2.75
N VAL A 112 -1.84 1.13 2.80
CA VAL A 112 -0.44 1.54 2.58
C VAL A 112 -0.19 2.05 1.17
N LEU A 113 -0.73 1.39 0.13
CA LEU A 113 -0.63 1.90 -1.24
C LEU A 113 -1.28 3.28 -1.35
N GLU A 114 -2.44 3.49 -0.73
CA GLU A 114 -3.19 4.74 -0.77
C GLU A 114 -2.62 5.86 0.13
N TYR A 115 -1.89 5.53 1.20
CA TYR A 115 -1.45 6.54 2.17
C TYR A 115 0.07 6.60 2.38
N GLY A 116 0.82 5.68 1.78
CA GLY A 116 2.26 5.58 1.89
C GLY A 116 2.72 5.50 3.36
N PRO A 117 3.81 6.22 3.74
CA PRO A 117 4.30 6.25 5.12
C PRO A 117 3.30 6.76 6.16
N ALA A 118 2.24 7.46 5.72
CA ALA A 118 1.21 8.01 6.58
C ALA A 118 0.03 7.04 6.81
N SER A 119 0.10 5.81 6.30
CA SER A 119 -0.85 4.75 6.59
C SER A 119 -0.76 4.35 8.06
N GLY A 120 -1.91 4.10 8.69
CA GLY A 120 -1.96 3.50 10.03
C GLY A 120 -1.34 2.10 10.06
N TYR A 121 -1.25 1.43 8.91
CA TYR A 121 -0.68 0.09 8.74
C TYR A 121 0.74 0.09 8.17
N ALA A 122 1.36 1.25 7.90
CA ALA A 122 2.72 1.30 7.34
C ALA A 122 3.75 0.54 8.19
N HIS A 123 3.59 0.56 9.53
CA HIS A 123 4.46 -0.12 10.48
C HIS A 123 4.28 -1.65 10.52
N VAL A 124 3.24 -2.18 9.88
CA VAL A 124 2.97 -3.62 9.79
C VAL A 124 3.82 -4.27 8.70
N PHE A 125 4.27 -3.49 7.71
CA PHE A 125 5.06 -3.97 6.59
C PHE A 125 6.51 -3.48 6.71
N ASP A 126 7.47 -4.33 6.36
CA ASP A 126 8.87 -3.93 6.24
C ASP A 126 9.06 -3.17 4.92
N ILE A 127 8.91 -1.84 4.98
CA ILE A 127 9.01 -0.95 3.83
C ILE A 127 10.19 -0.01 4.01
N ASP A 128 11.20 -0.18 3.16
CA ASP A 128 12.24 0.83 2.99
C ASP A 128 11.72 1.96 2.11
N TRP A 129 11.35 3.08 2.74
CA TRP A 129 10.86 4.28 2.05
C TRP A 129 11.98 5.11 1.41
N ALA A 130 13.24 4.85 1.78
CA ALA A 130 14.42 5.51 1.25
C ALA A 130 15.46 4.47 0.77
N PRO A 131 15.08 3.62 -0.20
CA PRO A 131 15.87 2.45 -0.55
C PRO A 131 17.22 2.85 -1.13
N VAL A 132 18.26 2.12 -0.71
CA VAL A 132 19.65 2.31 -1.20
C VAL A 132 19.69 2.25 -2.74
N LYS A 133 18.89 1.36 -3.33
CA LYS A 133 18.68 1.31 -4.78
C LYS A 133 17.65 2.36 -5.18
N ARG A 134 18.11 3.43 -5.83
CA ARG A 134 17.24 4.53 -6.30
C ARG A 134 16.08 4.08 -7.18
N GLU A 135 16.23 2.99 -7.94
CA GLU A 135 15.18 2.38 -8.76
C GLU A 135 13.99 1.82 -7.95
N LEU A 136 14.14 1.63 -6.64
CA LEU A 136 13.06 1.19 -5.75
C LEU A 136 12.27 2.38 -5.18
N ALA A 137 12.80 3.60 -5.25
CA ALA A 137 12.12 4.78 -4.74
C ALA A 137 10.82 5.02 -5.51
N GLY A 138 9.72 5.25 -4.81
CA GLY A 138 8.43 5.55 -5.43
C GLY A 138 7.69 4.34 -6.03
N LYS A 139 8.18 3.10 -5.92
CA LYS A 139 7.48 1.91 -6.48
C LYS A 139 6.04 1.73 -5.99
N VAL A 140 5.75 2.10 -4.75
CA VAL A 140 4.38 2.11 -4.21
C VAL A 140 3.48 3.07 -4.99
N LEU A 141 3.97 4.26 -5.34
CA LEU A 141 3.24 5.24 -6.14
C LEU A 141 3.06 4.77 -7.59
N GLN A 142 4.05 4.06 -8.13
CA GLN A 142 3.96 3.45 -9.46
C GLN A 142 2.81 2.42 -9.52
N GLU A 143 2.57 1.64 -8.46
CA GLU A 143 1.41 0.74 -8.42
C GLU A 143 0.07 1.48 -8.40
N LEU A 144 -0.02 2.64 -7.72
CA LEU A 144 -1.21 3.50 -7.83
C LEU A 144 -1.43 4.02 -9.26
N LEU A 145 -0.34 4.34 -9.98
CA LEU A 145 -0.44 4.81 -11.37
C LEU A 145 -0.84 3.68 -12.34
N LYS A 146 -0.32 2.46 -12.13
CA LYS A 146 -0.70 1.27 -12.92
C LYS A 146 -2.16 0.87 -12.73
N SER A 147 -2.73 1.14 -11.56
CA SER A 147 -4.13 0.84 -11.22
C SER A 147 -5.03 2.08 -11.16
N LYS A 148 -4.69 3.12 -11.92
CA LYS A 148 -5.36 4.44 -11.93
C LYS A 148 -6.88 4.36 -12.16
N GLU A 149 -7.36 3.30 -12.83
CA GLU A 149 -8.76 3.08 -13.19
C GLU A 149 -9.67 2.88 -11.97
N ASP A 150 -9.14 2.46 -10.82
CA ASP A 150 -9.92 2.27 -9.60
C ASP A 150 -10.11 3.54 -8.75
N GLY A 151 -9.47 4.65 -9.17
CA GLY A 151 -9.63 5.97 -8.55
C GLY A 151 -8.79 6.22 -7.29
N ARG A 152 -8.08 5.23 -6.74
CA ARG A 152 -7.25 5.42 -5.52
C ARG A 152 -6.15 6.47 -5.71
N VAL A 153 -5.57 6.55 -6.90
CA VAL A 153 -4.58 7.60 -7.24
C VAL A 153 -5.14 9.02 -7.07
N LYS A 154 -6.44 9.22 -7.34
CA LYS A 154 -7.09 10.52 -7.16
C LYS A 154 -7.35 10.81 -5.68
N LEU A 155 -7.81 9.80 -4.93
CA LEU A 155 -8.02 9.92 -3.48
C LEU A 155 -6.71 10.22 -2.75
N TYR A 156 -5.62 9.57 -3.15
CA TYR A 156 -4.25 9.86 -2.71
C TYR A 156 -3.93 11.36 -2.85
N VAL A 157 -4.06 11.91 -4.06
CA VAL A 157 -3.75 13.33 -4.34
C VAL A 157 -4.63 14.26 -3.50
N ILE A 158 -5.94 14.00 -3.44
CA ILE A 158 -6.89 14.82 -2.66
C ILE A 158 -6.46 14.85 -1.20
N ARG A 159 -6.19 13.69 -0.59
CA ARG A 159 -5.79 13.61 0.81
C ARG A 159 -4.49 14.36 1.06
N GLN A 160 -3.44 14.11 0.28
CA GLN A 160 -2.13 14.74 0.49
C GLN A 160 -2.22 16.26 0.32
N ALA A 161 -2.96 16.73 -0.69
CA ALA A 161 -3.20 18.15 -0.89
C ALA A 161 -3.99 18.78 0.27
N LEU A 162 -5.05 18.13 0.77
CA LEU A 162 -5.84 18.60 1.91
C LEU A 162 -5.04 18.61 3.22
N ALA A 163 -4.24 17.56 3.47
CA ALA A 163 -3.33 17.49 4.61
C ALA A 163 -2.30 18.62 4.57
N CYS A 164 -1.69 18.85 3.41
CA CYS A 164 -0.78 19.97 3.19
C CYS A 164 -1.46 21.33 3.44
N ARG A 165 -2.67 21.51 2.89
CA ARG A 165 -3.47 22.72 3.10
C ARG A 165 -3.81 22.96 4.57
N ARG A 166 -4.19 21.92 5.31
CA ARG A 166 -4.50 22.00 6.74
C ARG A 166 -3.25 22.36 7.57
N ALA A 167 -2.11 21.75 7.28
CA ALA A 167 -0.85 22.03 7.97
C ALA A 167 -0.31 23.44 7.68
N ARG A 168 -0.69 24.05 6.55
CA ARG A 168 -0.23 25.38 6.10
C ARG A 168 -1.40 26.32 5.85
N ALA A 169 -2.39 26.31 6.74
CA ALA A 169 -3.68 26.98 6.51
C ALA A 169 -3.54 28.48 6.18
N ALA A 170 -2.66 29.21 6.87
CA ALA A 170 -2.41 30.63 6.60
C ALA A 170 -1.92 30.88 5.17
N LEU A 171 -0.90 30.13 4.71
CA LEU A 171 -0.37 30.23 3.34
C LEU A 171 -1.47 30.04 2.28
N PHE A 172 -2.34 29.05 2.45
CA PHE A 172 -3.39 28.76 1.47
C PHE A 172 -4.61 29.66 1.57
N ARG A 173 -4.81 30.35 2.70
CA ARG A 173 -5.92 31.30 2.89
C ARG A 173 -5.52 32.70 2.45
N GLU A 174 -4.35 33.16 2.88
CA GLU A 174 -3.93 34.57 2.81
C GLU A 174 -2.75 34.79 1.86
N GLY A 175 -2.00 33.75 1.51
CA GLY A 175 -0.82 33.90 0.65
C GLY A 175 -1.15 34.33 -0.78
N ASP A 176 -0.29 35.15 -1.36
CA ASP A 176 -0.42 35.68 -2.70
C ASP A 176 -0.48 34.56 -3.72
N TYR A 177 -1.35 34.71 -4.72
CA TYR A 177 -1.39 33.82 -5.88
C TYR A 177 -0.53 34.39 -7.00
N ARG A 178 0.49 33.66 -7.44
CA ARG A 178 1.38 34.09 -8.52
C ARG A 178 1.48 33.03 -9.62
N PRO A 179 1.12 33.34 -10.88
CA PRO A 179 1.41 32.43 -11.99
C PRO A 179 2.92 32.28 -12.17
N LEU A 180 3.37 31.08 -12.53
CA LEU A 180 4.78 30.79 -12.74
C LEU A 180 5.08 30.59 -14.23
N GLU A 181 6.24 31.08 -14.65
CA GLU A 181 6.73 30.93 -16.01
C GLU A 181 7.43 29.57 -16.18
N VAL A 182 7.20 28.95 -17.34
CA VAL A 182 7.83 27.69 -17.74
C VAL A 182 8.58 27.95 -19.03
N GLU A 183 9.83 27.52 -19.10
CA GLU A 183 10.71 27.64 -20.24
C GLU A 183 10.94 26.26 -20.87
N GLY A 184 11.31 26.23 -22.15
CA GLY A 184 11.70 25.03 -22.88
C GLY A 184 10.61 24.43 -23.79
N PRO A 185 10.91 23.32 -24.48
CA PRO A 185 10.10 22.79 -25.58
C PRO A 185 8.65 22.43 -25.21
N LEU A 186 8.39 22.12 -23.93
CA LEU A 186 7.06 21.73 -23.44
C LEU A 186 6.43 22.77 -22.51
N ALA A 187 6.87 24.03 -22.55
CA ALA A 187 6.34 25.12 -21.72
C ALA A 187 4.80 25.22 -21.78
N ASP A 188 4.23 25.18 -22.99
CA ASP A 188 2.76 25.29 -23.20
C ASP A 188 1.96 24.10 -22.62
N HIS A 189 2.64 23.00 -22.30
CA HIS A 189 2.05 21.78 -21.76
C HIS A 189 2.08 21.73 -20.24
N VAL A 190 2.35 22.87 -19.58
CA VAL A 190 2.40 22.98 -18.12
C VAL A 190 1.52 24.14 -17.66
N CYS A 191 0.82 23.96 -16.55
CA CYS A 191 0.20 25.03 -15.79
C CYS A 191 0.85 25.04 -14.40
N ALA A 192 1.38 26.19 -14.00
CA ALA A 192 2.05 26.33 -12.73
C ALA A 192 1.73 27.65 -12.04
N PHE A 193 1.59 27.60 -10.72
CA PHE A 193 1.38 28.78 -9.88
C PHE A 193 1.94 28.56 -8.48
N ALA A 194 2.30 29.65 -7.80
CA ALA A 194 2.74 29.67 -6.42
C ALA A 194 1.70 30.31 -5.50
N ARG A 195 1.63 29.80 -4.28
CA ARG A 195 1.16 30.53 -3.10
C ARG A 195 2.38 30.98 -2.31
N LEU A 196 2.46 32.26 -1.98
CA LEU A 196 3.60 32.88 -1.30
C LEU A 196 3.13 33.65 -0.07
N SER A 197 3.80 33.50 1.08
CA SER A 197 3.51 34.29 2.28
C SER A 197 4.73 34.33 3.18
N GLY A 198 5.40 35.49 3.25
CA GLY A 198 6.63 35.67 4.02
C GLY A 198 7.72 34.70 3.58
N ASP A 199 8.15 33.83 4.49
CA ASP A 199 9.13 32.78 4.26
C ASP A 199 8.51 31.44 3.79
N THR A 200 7.18 31.34 3.68
CA THR A 200 6.50 30.12 3.25
C THR A 200 6.09 30.17 1.78
N ALA A 201 6.20 29.02 1.09
CA ALA A 201 5.78 28.90 -0.31
C ALA A 201 5.24 27.51 -0.62
N ALA A 202 4.28 27.47 -1.55
CA ALA A 202 3.77 26.24 -2.16
C ALA A 202 3.59 26.44 -3.66
N LEU A 203 4.27 25.63 -4.48
CA LEU A 203 4.16 25.67 -5.94
C LEU A 203 3.29 24.50 -6.39
N THR A 204 2.27 24.75 -7.20
CA THR A 204 1.47 23.73 -7.87
C THR A 204 1.92 23.66 -9.32
N VAL A 205 2.22 22.45 -9.80
CA VAL A 205 2.72 22.21 -11.17
C VAL A 205 1.95 21.04 -11.74
N VAL A 206 1.21 21.27 -12.83
CA VAL A 206 0.37 20.24 -13.45
C VAL A 206 0.57 20.24 -14.97
N PRO A 207 0.68 19.05 -15.60
CA PRO A 207 0.64 18.94 -17.04
C PRO A 207 -0.73 19.34 -17.59
N ARG A 208 -0.76 19.88 -18.80
CA ARG A 208 -1.98 20.23 -19.54
C ARG A 208 -1.85 19.86 -21.00
N LEU A 209 -2.99 19.74 -21.68
CA LEU A 209 -3.08 19.48 -23.12
C LEU A 209 -2.46 18.13 -23.57
N LEU A 210 -2.33 17.16 -22.67
CA LEU A 210 -1.73 15.83 -22.95
C LEU A 210 -2.43 15.06 -24.08
N ALA A 211 -3.75 15.21 -24.24
CA ALA A 211 -4.51 14.56 -25.31
C ALA A 211 -4.02 14.94 -26.72
N ARG A 212 -3.48 16.15 -26.91
CA ARG A 212 -2.91 16.61 -28.20
C ARG A 212 -1.64 15.87 -28.58
N ARG A 213 -1.07 15.11 -27.64
CA ARG A 213 0.20 14.41 -27.75
C ARG A 213 0.06 12.89 -27.79
N GLY A 214 -1.17 12.37 -27.79
CA GLY A 214 -1.42 10.92 -27.88
C GLY A 214 -0.80 10.14 -26.72
N VAL A 215 -0.78 10.73 -25.53
CA VAL A 215 -0.10 10.16 -24.36
C VAL A 215 -0.98 9.07 -23.74
N GLU A 216 -0.55 7.81 -23.86
CA GLU A 216 -1.22 6.65 -23.24
C GLU A 216 -0.72 6.37 -21.81
N GLU A 217 0.55 6.68 -21.56
CA GLU A 217 1.22 6.49 -20.26
C GLU A 217 1.44 7.83 -19.54
N PRO A 218 1.45 7.88 -18.19
CA PRO A 218 1.69 9.12 -17.47
C PRO A 218 2.99 9.84 -17.92
N PRO A 219 2.99 11.18 -18.08
CA PRO A 219 4.16 11.93 -18.55
C PRO A 219 5.21 12.06 -17.45
N LEU A 220 6.05 11.03 -17.29
CA LEU A 220 7.03 10.94 -16.21
C LEU A 220 8.45 11.20 -16.69
N GLY A 221 9.26 11.75 -15.78
CA GLY A 221 10.70 11.78 -15.90
C GLY A 221 11.27 12.60 -17.06
N HIS A 222 12.57 12.49 -17.23
CA HIS A 222 13.31 13.13 -18.32
C HIS A 222 12.96 12.53 -19.69
N GLU A 223 12.48 11.29 -19.73
CA GLU A 223 12.04 10.63 -20.97
C GLU A 223 10.91 11.40 -21.65
N TYR A 224 9.98 11.95 -20.87
CA TYR A 224 8.89 12.79 -21.41
C TYR A 224 9.27 14.28 -21.46
N TRP A 225 9.80 14.82 -20.35
CA TRP A 225 9.94 16.27 -20.17
C TRP A 225 11.24 16.86 -20.73
N GLY A 226 12.24 16.02 -21.01
CA GLY A 226 13.57 16.45 -21.43
C GLY A 226 14.33 17.23 -20.35
N GLU A 227 15.57 17.62 -20.67
CA GLU A 227 16.45 18.41 -19.79
C GLU A 227 16.14 19.92 -19.81
N GLU A 228 15.49 20.38 -20.87
CA GLU A 228 15.31 21.79 -21.20
C GLU A 228 13.99 22.36 -20.68
N THR A 229 12.99 21.53 -20.38
CA THR A 229 11.71 22.02 -19.84
C THR A 229 11.83 22.32 -18.35
N ARG A 230 11.76 23.61 -17.99
CA ARG A 230 12.10 24.10 -16.66
C ARG A 230 11.07 25.10 -16.14
N LEU A 231 10.75 25.00 -14.86
CA LEU A 231 9.86 25.93 -14.15
C LEU A 231 10.69 27.02 -13.45
N ARG A 232 10.41 28.29 -13.74
CA ARG A 232 11.06 29.42 -13.08
C ARG A 232 10.53 29.57 -11.65
N VAL A 233 11.45 29.69 -10.70
CA VAL A 233 11.14 29.81 -9.27
C VAL A 233 11.38 31.25 -8.82
N PRO A 234 10.36 31.93 -8.25
CA PRO A 234 10.55 33.27 -7.67
C PRO A 234 11.57 33.21 -6.52
N PRO A 235 12.51 34.17 -6.41
CA PRO A 235 13.51 34.17 -5.35
C PRO A 235 12.93 34.04 -3.94
N GLU A 236 11.79 34.68 -3.67
CA GLU A 236 11.10 34.60 -2.38
C GLU A 236 10.55 33.22 -2.03
N ALA A 237 10.32 32.35 -3.03
CA ALA A 237 9.86 30.98 -2.80
C ALA A 237 10.96 30.06 -2.24
N GLY A 238 12.22 30.51 -2.30
CA GLY A 238 13.40 29.71 -1.94
C GLY A 238 13.84 28.77 -3.05
N SER A 239 14.82 27.92 -2.74
CA SER A 239 15.47 27.02 -3.72
C SER A 239 15.31 25.53 -3.40
N ARG A 240 14.75 25.17 -2.25
CA ARG A 240 14.60 23.78 -1.81
C ARG A 240 13.15 23.49 -1.49
N PHE A 241 12.65 22.38 -2.01
CA PHE A 241 11.26 22.00 -1.87
C PHE A 241 11.12 20.52 -1.54
N VAL A 242 10.03 20.20 -0.87
CA VAL A 242 9.55 18.83 -0.64
C VAL A 242 8.23 18.67 -1.36
N ASN A 243 8.06 17.56 -2.10
CA ASN A 243 6.79 17.19 -2.68
C ASN A 243 6.00 16.35 -1.67
N PRO A 244 4.94 16.86 -1.00
CA PRO A 244 4.17 16.06 -0.06
C PRO A 244 3.35 14.97 -0.75
N LEU A 245 3.22 15.00 -2.09
CA LEU A 245 2.63 13.90 -2.85
C LEU A 245 3.60 12.73 -3.02
N THR A 246 4.91 12.89 -2.83
CA THR A 246 5.86 11.78 -3.08
C THR A 246 6.91 11.61 -1.99
N GLY A 247 7.07 12.60 -1.12
CA GLY A 247 8.18 12.71 -0.17
C GLY A 247 9.49 13.21 -0.79
N GLU A 248 9.55 13.35 -2.12
CA GLU A 248 10.79 13.70 -2.82
C GLU A 248 11.23 15.13 -2.54
N ARG A 249 12.54 15.33 -2.49
CA ARG A 249 13.15 16.65 -2.37
C ARG A 249 13.64 17.11 -3.74
N VAL A 250 13.23 18.31 -4.13
CA VAL A 250 13.68 18.94 -5.38
C VAL A 250 14.30 20.30 -5.07
N ALA A 251 15.38 20.62 -5.78
CA ALA A 251 16.10 21.87 -5.61
C ALA A 251 16.17 22.63 -6.93
N ALA A 252 15.97 23.94 -6.86
CA ALA A 252 16.13 24.83 -7.99
C ALA A 252 17.62 25.08 -8.26
N GLU A 253 18.01 24.94 -9.52
CA GLU A 253 19.36 25.24 -10.02
C GLU A 253 19.27 26.50 -10.88
N ALA A 254 20.09 27.52 -10.59
CA ALA A 254 20.05 28.82 -11.26
C ALA A 254 18.63 29.45 -11.33
N GLY A 255 17.83 29.27 -10.27
CA GLY A 255 16.48 29.84 -10.17
C GLY A 255 15.39 29.06 -10.92
N ALA A 256 15.66 27.82 -11.37
CA ALA A 256 14.68 27.00 -12.06
C ALA A 256 14.66 25.53 -11.59
N LEU A 257 13.50 24.90 -11.65
CA LEU A 257 13.30 23.48 -11.40
C LEU A 257 13.19 22.71 -12.73
N SER A 258 13.94 21.62 -12.89
CA SER A 258 13.76 20.70 -14.02
C SER A 258 12.44 19.93 -13.88
N LEU A 259 11.59 19.97 -14.91
CA LEU A 259 10.32 19.22 -14.87
C LEU A 259 10.51 17.71 -14.99
N GLY A 260 11.59 17.25 -15.62
CA GLY A 260 11.98 15.84 -15.59
C GLY A 260 12.24 15.33 -14.15
N ARG A 261 12.77 16.19 -13.28
CA ARG A 261 12.94 15.88 -11.84
C ARG A 261 11.65 16.06 -11.04
N VAL A 262 10.88 17.12 -11.30
CA VAL A 262 9.62 17.40 -10.59
C VAL A 262 8.59 16.29 -10.82
N PHE A 263 8.54 15.72 -12.03
CA PHE A 263 7.64 14.63 -12.41
C PHE A 263 8.34 13.28 -12.52
N ALA A 264 9.41 13.05 -11.75
CA ALA A 264 10.19 11.81 -11.83
C ALA A 264 9.32 10.57 -11.57
N ASN A 265 8.50 10.60 -10.51
CA ASN A 265 7.73 9.45 -10.06
C ASN A 265 6.20 9.68 -10.01
N PHE A 266 5.75 10.90 -10.27
CA PHE A 266 4.33 11.24 -10.22
C PHE A 266 3.99 12.35 -11.22
N PRO A 267 2.87 12.28 -11.95
CA PRO A 267 2.60 13.17 -13.08
C PRO A 267 2.09 14.56 -12.67
N VAL A 268 1.93 14.83 -11.37
CA VAL A 268 1.55 16.15 -10.83
C VAL A 268 2.40 16.45 -9.60
N ALA A 269 2.62 17.73 -9.32
CA ALA A 269 3.43 18.13 -8.17
C ALA A 269 2.77 19.26 -7.37
N LEU A 270 2.85 19.10 -6.05
CA LEU A 270 2.69 20.17 -5.09
C LEU A 270 4.05 20.30 -4.39
N LEU A 271 4.72 21.43 -4.43
CA LEU A 271 6.06 21.59 -3.87
C LEU A 271 5.99 22.61 -2.75
N VAL A 272 6.24 22.19 -1.52
CA VAL A 272 6.31 23.11 -0.37
C VAL A 272 7.75 23.46 -0.10
N ARG A 273 8.03 24.72 0.24
CA ARG A 273 9.37 25.13 0.64
C ARG A 273 9.85 24.25 1.80
N GLY A 274 11.02 23.65 1.62
CA GLY A 274 11.73 22.89 2.65
C GLY A 274 12.66 23.80 3.45
N GLU A 275 13.06 23.32 4.62
CA GLU A 275 14.21 23.86 5.37
C GLU A 275 15.52 23.69 4.59
#